data_AF-A0A1Z5L9L1-F1
#
_entry.id   AF-A0A1Z5L9L1-F1
#
_cell.length_a   1.000
_cell.length_b   1.000
_cell.length_c   1.000
_cell.angle_alpha   90.00
_cell.angle_beta   90.00
_cell.angle_gamma   90.00
#
_symmetry.space_group_name_H-M   'P 1'
#
loop_
_entity.id
_entity.type
_entity.pdbx_description
1 polymer ?
#
loop_
_entity_poly.entity_id
_entity_poly.type
_entity_poly.pdbx_seq_one_letter_code
_entity_poly.pdbx_strand_id
1 'polypeptide(L)'
;MIADDMPCNMRNPNPATVFNNAHHHINVYGDDVEVDYRGYDVTVENFIRILTGRLPANTPRSKRLLTDEHSNILIYMTGHGGDGFLKFQDAEEITSVELADAFEQMWQKRRYHEIFFMIVTCQAESMFKWFYSPNILAVASSKVGEDSLSHHGDPTIGVYVIDRYTYYALDFLEKVTPNSTQSMGQFLRVCPKSVCISTVTSRKDLFLRNVDQVPLTDFFGSVRNVELSRSKVTLPPLPSEDVSLTSNGSARPQPARVVWHRVDQFPAT
;
A
#
# COMPACT_ATOMS: atom_id res chain seq x y z
N MET A 1 5.41 -3.66 -3.16
CA MET A 1 6.29 -4.83 -3.43
C MET A 1 6.01 -5.27 -4.86
N ILE A 2 7.00 -5.27 -5.76
CA ILE A 2 6.82 -5.65 -7.18
C ILE A 2 8.07 -6.37 -7.71
N ALA A 3 7.94 -7.20 -8.76
CA ALA A 3 9.07 -7.88 -9.39
C ALA A 3 10.17 -6.91 -9.86
N ASP A 4 9.75 -5.73 -10.36
CA ASP A 4 10.62 -4.64 -10.84
C ASP A 4 11.52 -5.03 -12.04
N ASP A 5 11.06 -5.98 -12.85
CA ASP A 5 11.79 -6.51 -14.02
C ASP A 5 11.25 -5.98 -15.36
N MET A 6 9.99 -5.54 -15.41
CA MET A 6 9.33 -5.03 -16.62
C MET A 6 9.93 -3.73 -17.21
N PRO A 7 10.31 -2.70 -16.42
CA PRO A 7 10.88 -1.46 -16.97
C PRO A 7 12.18 -1.68 -17.74
N CYS A 8 12.97 -2.68 -17.36
CA CYS A 8 14.27 -3.02 -17.95
C CYS A 8 14.21 -4.30 -18.80
N ASN A 9 13.02 -4.82 -19.09
CA ASN A 9 12.86 -6.04 -19.87
C ASN A 9 13.27 -5.81 -21.33
N MET A 10 14.00 -6.76 -21.94
CA MET A 10 14.40 -6.65 -23.36
C MET A 10 13.22 -6.58 -24.34
N ARG A 11 12.03 -7.05 -23.93
CA ARG A 11 10.80 -6.95 -24.72
C ARG A 11 10.11 -5.59 -24.58
N ASN A 12 10.54 -4.74 -23.64
CA ASN A 12 10.01 -3.40 -23.49
C ASN A 12 10.71 -2.46 -24.50
N PRO A 13 9.99 -1.94 -25.51
CA PRO A 13 10.57 -1.06 -26.52
C PRO A 13 10.93 0.32 -25.97
N ASN A 14 10.39 0.70 -24.81
CA ASN A 14 10.61 1.98 -24.16
C ASN A 14 11.29 1.77 -22.79
N PRO A 15 12.64 1.75 -22.74
CA PRO A 15 13.39 1.46 -21.52
C PRO A 15 13.01 2.40 -20.36
N ALA A 16 12.99 1.85 -19.14
CA ALA A 16 12.66 2.57 -17.91
C ALA A 16 11.25 3.20 -17.90
N THR A 17 10.32 2.65 -18.67
CA THR A 17 8.91 3.09 -18.68
C THR A 17 7.96 1.93 -18.48
N VAL A 18 6.82 2.21 -17.83
CA VAL A 18 5.66 1.32 -17.73
C VAL A 18 4.42 2.16 -17.96
N PHE A 19 3.49 1.67 -18.77
CA PHE A 19 2.25 2.37 -19.10
C PHE A 19 1.05 1.55 -18.63
N ASN A 20 0.00 2.23 -18.18
CA ASN A 20 -1.26 1.61 -17.74
C ASN A 20 -2.39 1.73 -18.80
N ASN A 21 -2.06 2.22 -19.99
CA ASN A 21 -2.97 2.43 -21.11
C ASN A 21 -2.26 2.20 -22.44
N ALA A 22 -2.99 1.69 -23.46
CA ALA A 22 -2.47 1.39 -24.79
C ALA A 22 -1.90 2.61 -25.56
N HIS A 23 -2.31 3.83 -25.21
CA HIS A 23 -1.83 5.07 -25.82
C HIS A 23 -0.66 5.71 -25.09
N HIS A 24 -0.11 5.04 -24.07
CA HIS A 24 1.09 5.47 -23.34
C HIS A 24 0.96 6.89 -22.75
N HIS A 25 -0.24 7.27 -22.32
CA HIS A 25 -0.54 8.62 -21.84
C HIS A 25 0.31 9.03 -20.64
N ILE A 26 0.60 8.11 -19.72
CA ILE A 26 1.33 8.38 -18.48
C ILE A 26 2.31 7.22 -18.22
N ASN A 27 3.59 7.56 -18.03
CA ASN A 27 4.59 6.62 -17.51
C ASN A 27 4.38 6.48 -16.00
N VAL A 28 3.80 5.35 -15.58
CA VAL A 28 3.51 5.07 -14.16
C VAL A 28 4.74 4.58 -13.38
N TYR A 29 5.82 4.24 -14.07
CA TYR A 29 7.11 3.96 -13.42
C TYR A 29 7.77 5.29 -13.05
N GLY A 30 8.03 6.14 -14.03
CA GLY A 30 8.39 7.56 -13.85
C GLY A 30 9.42 7.85 -12.75
N ASP A 31 9.33 9.07 -12.19
CA ASP A 31 10.19 9.52 -11.09
C ASP A 31 9.52 9.33 -9.70
N ASP A 32 8.22 9.05 -9.67
CA ASP A 32 7.40 9.10 -8.44
C ASP A 32 7.21 7.73 -7.77
N VAL A 33 7.54 6.62 -8.44
CA VAL A 33 7.32 5.28 -7.86
C VAL A 33 8.43 4.92 -6.86
N GLU A 34 8.03 4.55 -5.64
CA GLU A 34 8.94 4.00 -4.65
C GLU A 34 8.81 2.47 -4.59
N VAL A 35 9.93 1.77 -4.81
CA VAL A 35 9.97 0.30 -4.78
C VAL A 35 10.80 -0.19 -3.59
N ASP A 36 10.14 -0.44 -2.46
CA ASP A 36 10.81 -0.92 -1.24
C ASP A 36 11.27 -2.39 -1.30
N TYR A 37 10.48 -3.24 -1.96
CA TYR A 37 10.76 -4.67 -2.13
C TYR A 37 10.67 -4.99 -3.62
N ARG A 38 11.81 -5.41 -4.18
CA ARG A 38 12.03 -5.68 -5.61
C ARG A 38 12.59 -7.08 -5.83
N GLY A 39 12.24 -7.71 -6.94
CA GLY A 39 12.77 -9.02 -7.33
C GLY A 39 12.69 -10.06 -6.20
N TYR A 40 13.84 -10.61 -5.81
CA TYR A 40 13.96 -11.64 -4.76
C TYR A 40 13.46 -11.23 -3.37
N ASP A 41 13.30 -9.92 -3.10
CA ASP A 41 12.73 -9.46 -1.84
C ASP A 41 11.19 -9.62 -1.81
N VAL A 42 10.55 -9.91 -2.94
CA VAL A 42 9.09 -10.11 -3.05
C VAL A 42 8.72 -11.54 -2.73
N THR A 43 8.66 -11.84 -1.43
CA THR A 43 8.28 -13.15 -0.90
C THR A 43 7.06 -13.05 0.02
N VAL A 44 6.36 -14.16 0.19
CA VAL A 44 5.23 -14.25 1.14
C VAL A 44 5.72 -13.98 2.56
N GLU A 45 6.89 -14.52 2.93
CA GLU A 45 7.51 -14.31 4.23
C GLU A 45 7.72 -12.81 4.53
N ASN A 46 8.30 -12.06 3.59
CA ASN A 46 8.53 -10.64 3.77
C ASN A 46 7.21 -9.88 3.92
N PHE A 47 6.21 -10.19 3.10
CA PHE A 47 4.89 -9.56 3.20
C PHE A 47 4.24 -9.78 4.58
N ILE A 48 4.21 -11.03 5.06
CA ILE A 48 3.64 -11.36 6.38
C ILE A 48 4.45 -10.71 7.53
N ARG A 49 5.78 -10.63 7.42
CA ARG A 49 6.63 -9.95 8.41
C ARG A 49 6.37 -8.45 8.48
N ILE A 50 6.12 -7.81 7.34
CA ILE A 50 5.74 -6.38 7.27
C ILE A 50 4.44 -6.15 8.02
N LEU A 51 3.40 -6.92 7.70
CA LEU A 51 2.08 -6.83 8.34
C LEU A 51 2.18 -7.04 9.86
N THR A 52 2.82 -8.12 10.27
CA THR A 52 2.92 -8.52 11.70
C THR A 52 3.98 -7.75 12.50
N GLY A 53 4.75 -6.87 11.85
CA GLY A 53 5.84 -6.09 12.45
C GLY A 53 7.05 -6.90 12.89
N ARG A 54 7.21 -8.15 12.43
CA ARG A 54 8.32 -9.04 12.80
C ARG A 54 9.52 -8.85 11.87
N LEU A 55 10.09 -7.65 11.92
CA LEU A 55 11.25 -7.26 11.12
C LEU A 55 12.48 -7.08 12.02
N PRO A 56 13.69 -7.47 11.55
CA PRO A 56 14.95 -7.19 12.24
C PRO A 56 15.09 -5.73 12.71
N ALA A 57 15.78 -5.48 13.81
CA ALA A 57 15.94 -4.13 14.36
C ALA A 57 16.64 -3.14 13.39
N ASN A 58 17.48 -3.65 12.50
CA ASN A 58 18.21 -2.88 11.49
C ASN A 58 17.44 -2.72 10.16
N THR A 59 16.22 -3.25 10.01
CA THR A 59 15.42 -3.04 8.79
C THR A 59 15.19 -1.53 8.58
N PRO A 60 15.44 -0.99 7.37
CA PRO A 60 15.22 0.43 7.07
C PRO A 60 13.77 0.88 7.31
N ARG A 61 13.56 2.18 7.55
CA ARG A 61 12.22 2.74 7.79
C ARG A 61 11.28 2.53 6.60
N SER A 62 11.77 2.68 5.37
CA SER A 62 10.95 2.54 4.16
C SER A 62 10.41 1.10 3.99
N LYS A 63 11.19 0.11 4.44
CA LYS A 63 10.81 -1.31 4.46
C LYS A 63 10.00 -1.72 5.70
N ARG A 64 9.26 -0.80 6.34
CA ARG A 64 8.45 -1.09 7.53
C ARG A 64 7.05 -0.49 7.38
N LEU A 65 6.06 -1.24 7.86
CA LEU A 65 4.73 -0.72 8.10
C LEU A 65 4.67 -0.12 9.52
N LEU A 66 4.81 1.20 9.63
CA LEU A 66 4.81 1.93 10.89
C LEU A 66 3.40 2.40 11.24
N THR A 67 2.55 1.47 11.65
CA THR A 67 1.13 1.70 11.96
C THR A 67 0.79 1.31 13.39
N ASP A 68 -0.31 1.87 13.87
CA ASP A 68 -0.86 1.71 15.22
C ASP A 68 -2.40 1.65 15.19
N GLU A 69 -3.04 1.65 16.36
CA GLU A 69 -4.49 1.63 16.56
C GLU A 69 -5.26 2.82 15.99
N HIS A 70 -4.56 3.85 15.51
CA HIS A 70 -5.13 5.05 14.89
C HIS A 70 -4.88 5.11 13.37
N SER A 71 -4.20 4.10 12.81
CA SER A 71 -3.77 4.08 11.42
C SER A 71 -4.77 3.37 10.52
N ASN A 72 -5.23 4.05 9.46
CA ASN A 72 -5.95 3.41 8.36
C ASN A 72 -4.96 2.84 7.34
N ILE A 73 -5.19 1.61 6.89
CA ILE A 73 -4.28 0.89 6.01
C ILE A 73 -5.00 0.49 4.72
N LEU A 74 -4.45 0.89 3.58
CA LEU A 74 -4.81 0.33 2.27
C LEU A 74 -3.84 -0.80 1.93
N ILE A 75 -4.38 -1.99 1.67
CA ILE A 75 -3.63 -3.13 1.13
C ILE A 75 -4.22 -3.44 -0.24
N TYR A 76 -3.43 -3.21 -1.29
CA TYR A 76 -3.77 -3.55 -2.66
C TYR A 76 -2.89 -4.71 -3.15
N MET A 77 -3.54 -5.80 -3.59
CA MET A 77 -2.87 -6.97 -4.13
C MET A 77 -3.42 -7.29 -5.51
N THR A 78 -2.54 -7.46 -6.49
CA THR A 78 -2.91 -7.79 -7.87
C THR A 78 -1.96 -8.84 -8.41
N GLY A 79 -2.50 -9.82 -9.14
CA GLY A 79 -1.73 -10.91 -9.72
C GLY A 79 -2.60 -12.10 -10.10
N HIS A 80 -1.94 -13.23 -10.35
CA HIS A 80 -2.62 -14.50 -10.60
C HIS A 80 -2.91 -15.23 -9.29
N GLY A 81 -3.99 -16.00 -9.27
CA GLY A 81 -4.45 -16.73 -8.10
C GLY A 81 -5.63 -17.62 -8.43
N GLY A 82 -6.26 -18.15 -7.41
CA GLY A 82 -7.39 -19.07 -7.53
C GLY A 82 -8.19 -19.14 -6.24
N ASP A 83 -8.90 -20.25 -6.02
CA ASP A 83 -9.72 -20.42 -4.81
C ASP A 83 -8.83 -20.53 -3.57
N GLY A 84 -8.72 -19.42 -2.84
CA GLY A 84 -8.05 -19.32 -1.54
C GLY A 84 -6.56 -19.01 -1.60
N PHE A 85 -6.00 -18.63 -2.76
CA PHE A 85 -4.58 -18.26 -2.86
C PHE A 85 -4.28 -17.18 -3.93
N LEU A 86 -3.15 -16.49 -3.77
CA LEU A 86 -2.55 -15.58 -4.75
C LEU A 86 -1.05 -15.88 -4.90
N LYS A 87 -0.55 -15.88 -6.12
CA LYS A 87 0.84 -16.22 -6.44
C LYS A 87 1.79 -15.04 -6.23
N PHE A 88 2.96 -15.34 -5.67
CA PHE A 88 4.10 -14.43 -5.55
C PHE A 88 5.21 -14.92 -6.47
N GLN A 89 5.54 -14.13 -7.50
CA GLN A 89 6.64 -14.40 -8.46
C GLN A 89 6.58 -15.80 -9.12
N ASP A 90 5.40 -16.40 -9.24
CA ASP A 90 5.20 -17.80 -9.69
C ASP A 90 6.01 -18.86 -8.92
N ALA A 91 6.54 -18.52 -7.74
CA ALA A 91 7.38 -19.39 -6.92
C ALA A 91 6.72 -19.77 -5.59
N GLU A 92 5.98 -18.83 -5.00
CA GLU A 92 5.29 -19.00 -3.72
C GLU A 92 3.81 -18.61 -3.89
N GLU A 93 2.98 -19.04 -2.94
CA GLU A 93 1.56 -18.67 -2.90
C GLU A 93 1.23 -18.22 -1.49
N ILE A 94 0.55 -17.07 -1.37
CA ILE A 94 -0.07 -16.67 -0.10
C ILE A 94 -1.51 -17.17 -0.09
N THR A 95 -1.88 -17.82 1.01
CA THR A 95 -3.23 -18.34 1.19
C THR A 95 -4.14 -17.33 1.91
N SER A 96 -5.43 -17.46 1.67
CA SER A 96 -6.49 -16.71 2.37
C SER A 96 -6.45 -16.90 3.90
N VAL A 97 -6.02 -18.08 4.37
CA VAL A 97 -5.88 -18.41 5.80
C VAL A 97 -4.68 -17.68 6.41
N GLU A 98 -3.51 -17.73 5.76
CA GLU A 98 -2.32 -17.00 6.22
C GLU A 98 -2.57 -15.50 6.31
N LEU A 99 -3.31 -14.95 5.35
CA LEU A 99 -3.68 -13.54 5.35
C LEU A 99 -4.65 -13.20 6.50
N ALA A 100 -5.65 -14.05 6.74
CA ALA A 100 -6.57 -13.90 7.87
C ALA A 100 -5.82 -13.90 9.21
N ASP A 101 -4.90 -14.85 9.40
CA ASP A 101 -4.11 -14.95 10.62
C ASP A 101 -3.10 -13.80 10.78
N ALA A 102 -2.59 -13.25 9.68
CA ALA A 102 -1.76 -12.05 9.71
C ALA A 102 -2.56 -10.83 10.18
N PHE A 103 -3.78 -10.65 9.66
CA PHE A 103 -4.67 -9.55 10.08
C PHE A 103 -5.12 -9.70 11.54
N GLU A 104 -5.32 -10.93 12.02
CA GLU A 104 -5.59 -11.16 13.43
C GLU A 104 -4.40 -10.77 14.30
N GLN A 105 -3.19 -11.16 13.90
CA GLN A 105 -2.00 -10.75 14.63
C GLN A 105 -1.80 -9.23 14.62
N MET A 106 -2.17 -8.55 13.54
CA MET A 106 -2.18 -7.09 13.51
C MET A 106 -3.21 -6.50 14.49
N TRP A 107 -4.40 -7.09 14.56
CA TRP A 107 -5.47 -6.65 15.46
C TRP A 107 -5.06 -6.80 16.93
N GLN A 108 -4.59 -7.98 17.32
CA GLN A 108 -4.12 -8.28 18.68
C GLN A 108 -2.96 -7.38 19.11
N LYS A 109 -2.10 -6.99 18.15
CA LYS A 109 -0.99 -6.05 18.38
C LYS A 109 -1.36 -4.58 18.20
N ARG A 110 -2.65 -4.27 17.98
CA ARG A 110 -3.15 -2.90 17.80
C ARG A 110 -2.40 -2.13 16.71
N ARG A 111 -2.23 -2.75 15.54
CA ARG A 111 -1.46 -2.20 14.42
C ARG A 111 -2.32 -1.51 13.35
N TYR A 112 -3.63 -1.42 13.54
CA TYR A 112 -4.51 -0.68 12.65
C TYR A 112 -5.76 -0.18 13.40
N HIS A 113 -6.32 0.92 12.90
CA HIS A 113 -7.68 1.36 13.17
C HIS A 113 -8.66 0.64 12.23
N GLU A 114 -8.46 0.80 10.92
CA GLU A 114 -9.25 0.20 9.85
C GLU A 114 -8.34 -0.30 8.71
N ILE A 115 -8.71 -1.42 8.10
CA ILE A 115 -8.05 -1.93 6.89
C ILE A 115 -9.04 -1.88 5.72
N PHE A 116 -8.59 -1.31 4.61
CA PHE A 116 -9.21 -1.52 3.31
C PHE A 116 -8.36 -2.49 2.48
N PHE A 117 -8.90 -3.68 2.23
CA PHE A 117 -8.26 -4.75 1.48
C PHE A 117 -8.86 -4.86 0.07
N MET A 118 -8.07 -4.48 -0.94
CA MET A 118 -8.46 -4.53 -2.35
C MET A 118 -7.65 -5.60 -3.08
N ILE A 119 -8.33 -6.60 -3.63
CA ILE A 119 -7.66 -7.72 -4.30
C ILE A 119 -8.17 -7.96 -5.72
N VAL A 120 -7.23 -8.15 -6.64
CA VAL A 120 -7.47 -8.36 -8.08
C VAL A 120 -6.78 -9.62 -8.54
N THR A 121 -7.57 -10.66 -8.74
CA THR A 121 -7.11 -11.99 -9.19
C THR A 121 -8.32 -12.81 -9.63
N CYS A 122 -8.11 -13.95 -10.30
CA CYS A 122 -9.16 -14.94 -10.48
C CYS A 122 -9.65 -15.47 -9.12
N GLN A 123 -10.96 -15.66 -8.99
CA GLN A 123 -11.63 -16.12 -7.77
C GLN A 123 -11.32 -15.29 -6.51
N ALA A 124 -11.12 -13.99 -6.68
CA ALA A 124 -10.63 -13.07 -5.65
C ALA A 124 -11.49 -13.03 -4.38
N GLU A 125 -12.81 -13.25 -4.48
CA GLU A 125 -13.71 -13.32 -3.32
C GLU A 125 -13.24 -14.35 -2.27
N SER A 126 -12.61 -15.44 -2.71
CA SER A 126 -12.09 -16.49 -1.81
C SER A 126 -11.07 -15.95 -0.80
N MET A 127 -10.32 -14.90 -1.17
CA MET A 127 -9.18 -14.41 -0.40
C MET A 127 -9.55 -13.75 0.92
N PHE A 128 -10.78 -13.23 1.04
CA PHE A 128 -11.25 -12.61 2.28
C PHE A 128 -12.34 -13.41 2.99
N LYS A 129 -12.70 -14.62 2.53
CA LYS A 129 -13.73 -15.45 3.19
C LYS A 129 -13.36 -15.83 4.62
N TRP A 130 -12.06 -16.04 4.85
CA TRP A 130 -11.53 -16.46 6.14
C TRP A 130 -11.22 -15.30 7.08
N PHE A 131 -11.42 -14.03 6.69
CA PHE A 131 -11.19 -12.93 7.61
C PHE A 131 -12.18 -13.01 8.78
N TYR A 132 -11.66 -12.83 9.99
CA TYR A 132 -12.44 -12.86 11.23
C TYR A 132 -12.11 -11.70 12.18
N SER A 133 -11.07 -10.93 11.89
CA SER A 133 -10.73 -9.72 12.65
C SER A 133 -11.62 -8.54 12.27
N PRO A 134 -11.97 -7.67 13.22
CA PRO A 134 -12.88 -6.54 12.99
C PRO A 134 -12.20 -5.41 12.21
N ASN A 135 -13.01 -4.43 11.79
CA ASN A 135 -12.60 -3.20 11.10
C ASN A 135 -11.90 -3.41 9.75
N ILE A 136 -12.31 -4.46 9.02
CA ILE A 136 -11.79 -4.76 7.69
C ILE A 136 -12.90 -4.59 6.66
N LEU A 137 -12.71 -3.66 5.73
CA LEU A 137 -13.50 -3.56 4.50
C LEU A 137 -12.72 -4.25 3.37
N ALA A 138 -13.35 -5.17 2.65
CA ALA A 138 -12.68 -5.86 1.55
C ALA A 138 -13.46 -5.78 0.23
N VAL A 139 -12.73 -5.75 -0.89
CA VAL A 139 -13.27 -5.81 -2.24
C VAL A 139 -12.43 -6.72 -3.13
N ALA A 140 -13.10 -7.51 -3.95
CA ALA A 140 -12.52 -8.48 -4.86
C ALA A 140 -13.01 -8.24 -6.29
N SER A 141 -12.09 -8.35 -7.25
CA SER A 141 -12.39 -8.17 -8.67
C SER A 141 -13.29 -9.24 -9.28
N SER A 142 -13.40 -10.41 -8.66
CA SER A 142 -14.10 -11.58 -9.19
C SER A 142 -14.71 -12.43 -8.07
N LYS A 143 -15.85 -13.07 -8.38
CA LYS A 143 -16.51 -14.03 -7.50
C LYS A 143 -15.82 -15.39 -7.58
N VAL A 144 -15.96 -16.23 -6.56
CA VAL A 144 -15.50 -17.64 -6.66
C VAL A 144 -16.17 -18.34 -7.84
N GLY A 145 -15.35 -19.03 -8.65
CA GLY A 145 -15.75 -19.64 -9.92
C GLY A 145 -15.71 -18.71 -11.14
N GLU A 146 -15.34 -17.43 -10.98
CA GLU A 146 -15.14 -16.50 -12.09
C GLU A 146 -13.67 -16.05 -12.19
N ASP A 147 -13.23 -15.79 -13.42
CA ASP A 147 -11.92 -15.20 -13.69
C ASP A 147 -11.95 -13.67 -13.53
N SER A 148 -10.81 -13.08 -13.19
CA SER A 148 -10.56 -11.66 -13.38
C SER A 148 -9.87 -11.45 -14.72
N LEU A 149 -10.23 -10.40 -15.44
CA LEU A 149 -9.80 -10.21 -16.82
C LEU A 149 -8.93 -8.97 -16.99
N SER A 150 -7.97 -9.08 -17.90
CA SER A 150 -7.13 -7.96 -18.31
C SER A 150 -7.84 -7.00 -19.26
N HIS A 151 -7.26 -5.82 -19.44
CA HIS A 151 -7.77 -4.70 -20.25
C HIS A 151 -6.61 -3.99 -20.97
N HIS A 152 -6.93 -3.22 -22.02
CA HIS A 152 -5.95 -2.53 -22.88
C HIS A 152 -4.80 -3.44 -23.35
N GLY A 153 -5.05 -4.25 -24.39
CA GLY A 153 -3.99 -5.00 -25.06
C GLY A 153 -3.07 -4.05 -25.84
N ASP A 154 -1.76 -4.13 -25.61
CA ASP A 154 -0.76 -3.39 -26.38
C ASP A 154 -0.18 -4.30 -27.47
N PRO A 155 -0.50 -4.06 -28.76
CA PRO A 155 -0.02 -4.88 -29.86
C PRO A 155 1.50 -4.78 -30.08
N THR A 156 2.15 -3.74 -29.57
CA THR A 156 3.60 -3.52 -29.72
C THR A 156 4.39 -4.56 -28.91
N ILE A 157 3.92 -4.89 -27.71
CA ILE A 157 4.57 -5.84 -26.80
C ILE A 157 3.82 -7.18 -26.70
N GLY A 158 2.59 -7.23 -27.21
CA GLY A 158 1.77 -8.44 -27.30
C GLY A 158 1.18 -8.90 -25.97
N VAL A 159 1.01 -7.98 -25.01
CA VAL A 159 0.45 -8.26 -23.67
C VAL A 159 -0.59 -7.21 -23.28
N TYR A 160 -1.37 -7.48 -22.24
CA TYR A 160 -2.25 -6.49 -21.62
C TYR A 160 -1.47 -5.67 -20.59
N VAL A 161 -1.79 -4.38 -20.49
CA VAL A 161 -1.03 -3.44 -19.63
C VAL A 161 -1.73 -3.08 -18.32
N ILE A 162 -2.98 -3.50 -18.14
CA ILE A 162 -3.75 -3.25 -16.92
C ILE A 162 -4.88 -4.28 -16.76
N ASP A 163 -5.34 -4.53 -15.54
CA ASP A 163 -6.53 -5.34 -15.28
C ASP A 163 -7.84 -4.53 -15.28
N ARG A 164 -8.96 -5.14 -15.69
CA ARG A 164 -10.25 -4.44 -15.86
C ARG A 164 -10.70 -3.71 -14.61
N TYR A 165 -10.73 -4.41 -13.47
CA TYR A 165 -11.16 -3.82 -12.22
C TYR A 165 -10.25 -2.64 -11.83
N THR A 166 -8.94 -2.82 -11.93
CA THR A 166 -7.95 -1.79 -11.62
C THR A 166 -8.10 -0.58 -12.54
N TYR A 167 -8.37 -0.78 -13.83
CA TYR A 167 -8.63 0.31 -14.77
C TYR A 167 -9.82 1.18 -14.33
N TYR A 168 -10.97 0.57 -14.01
CA TYR A 168 -12.15 1.33 -13.57
C TYR A 168 -11.98 1.93 -12.16
N ALA A 169 -11.23 1.27 -11.27
CA ALA A 169 -10.86 1.84 -9.99
C ALA A 169 -9.98 3.09 -10.16
N LEU A 170 -8.99 3.07 -11.07
CA LEU A 170 -8.15 4.21 -11.37
C LEU A 170 -8.94 5.34 -12.06
N ASP A 171 -9.77 5.05 -13.06
CA ASP A 171 -10.63 6.04 -13.72
C ASP A 171 -11.56 6.77 -12.74
N PHE A 172 -11.99 6.09 -11.67
CA PHE A 172 -12.72 6.73 -10.58
C PHE A 172 -11.82 7.59 -9.70
N LEU A 173 -10.65 7.07 -9.29
CA LEU A 173 -9.70 7.76 -8.41
C LEU A 173 -9.08 9.01 -9.04
N GLU A 174 -8.84 9.01 -10.36
CA GLU A 174 -8.30 10.18 -11.08
C GLU A 174 -9.24 11.40 -11.06
N LYS A 175 -10.54 11.18 -10.76
CA LYS A 175 -11.55 12.24 -10.62
C LYS A 175 -11.68 12.74 -9.17
N VAL A 176 -10.95 12.13 -8.23
CA VAL A 176 -11.01 12.45 -6.81
C VAL A 176 -10.00 13.54 -6.49
N THR A 177 -10.45 14.58 -5.81
CA THR A 177 -9.60 15.64 -5.25
C THR A 177 -9.58 15.56 -3.72
N PRO A 178 -8.65 16.24 -3.02
CA PRO A 178 -8.61 16.23 -1.55
C PRO A 178 -9.90 16.70 -0.85
N ASN A 179 -10.71 17.54 -1.52
CA ASN A 179 -12.00 18.02 -1.02
C ASN A 179 -13.20 17.19 -1.52
N SER A 180 -12.94 16.05 -2.16
CA SER A 180 -13.97 15.18 -2.72
C SER A 180 -14.83 14.59 -1.62
N THR A 181 -16.14 14.61 -1.81
CA THR A 181 -17.12 13.97 -0.92
C THR A 181 -17.46 12.55 -1.35
N GLN A 182 -16.65 11.96 -2.24
CA GLN A 182 -16.86 10.60 -2.72
C GLN A 182 -16.65 9.58 -1.60
N SER A 183 -17.55 8.60 -1.52
CA SER A 183 -17.53 7.60 -0.44
C SER A 183 -16.98 6.26 -0.88
N MET A 184 -16.55 5.45 0.09
CA MET A 184 -16.17 4.06 -0.14
C MET A 184 -17.31 3.26 -0.78
N GLY A 185 -18.56 3.53 -0.41
CA GLY A 185 -19.73 2.89 -1.00
C GLY A 185 -19.89 3.17 -2.50
N GLN A 186 -19.47 4.33 -2.99
CA GLN A 186 -19.39 4.63 -4.43
C GLN A 186 -18.21 3.89 -5.08
N PHE A 187 -17.05 3.90 -4.43
CA PHE A 187 -15.86 3.20 -4.91
C PHE A 187 -16.09 1.69 -5.10
N LEU A 188 -16.81 1.04 -4.18
CA LEU A 188 -17.13 -0.40 -4.29
C LEU A 188 -18.04 -0.76 -5.49
N ARG A 189 -18.60 0.24 -6.20
CA ARG A 189 -19.50 0.07 -7.34
C ARG A 189 -18.88 0.49 -8.68
N VAL A 190 -17.60 0.83 -8.72
CA VAL A 190 -16.92 1.38 -9.92
C VAL A 190 -16.91 0.44 -11.12
N CYS A 191 -16.99 -0.87 -10.87
CA CYS A 191 -16.89 -1.86 -11.93
C CYS A 191 -18.06 -2.84 -11.89
N PRO A 192 -19.24 -2.44 -12.42
CA PRO A 192 -20.36 -3.36 -12.57
C PRO A 192 -20.01 -4.52 -13.53
N LYS A 193 -20.73 -5.64 -13.43
CA LYS A 193 -20.48 -6.85 -14.24
C LYS A 193 -20.47 -6.57 -15.75
N SER A 194 -21.22 -5.58 -16.23
CA SER A 194 -21.25 -5.20 -17.64
C SER A 194 -19.89 -4.73 -18.18
N VAL A 195 -19.05 -4.10 -17.35
CA VAL A 195 -17.75 -3.56 -17.77
C VAL A 195 -16.58 -4.41 -17.28
N CYS A 196 -16.69 -4.97 -16.07
CA CYS A 196 -15.69 -5.87 -15.50
C CYS A 196 -15.71 -7.25 -16.17
N ILE A 197 -16.88 -7.69 -16.68
CA ILE A 197 -17.14 -9.03 -17.22
C ILE A 197 -17.02 -10.15 -16.16
N SER A 198 -16.39 -9.86 -15.01
CA SER A 198 -16.48 -10.57 -13.75
C SER A 198 -17.44 -9.87 -12.78
N THR A 199 -17.88 -10.60 -11.75
CA THR A 199 -18.69 -10.07 -10.65
C THR A 199 -17.77 -9.57 -9.54
N VAL A 200 -17.67 -8.26 -9.38
CA VAL A 200 -16.99 -7.64 -8.23
C VAL A 200 -17.80 -7.92 -6.98
N THR A 201 -17.12 -8.34 -5.91
CA THR A 201 -17.74 -8.63 -4.62
C THR A 201 -17.06 -7.80 -3.53
N SER A 202 -17.82 -7.47 -2.50
CA SER A 202 -17.29 -6.71 -1.35
C SER A 202 -17.77 -7.33 -0.06
N ARG A 203 -16.87 -7.47 0.90
CA ARG A 203 -17.17 -7.95 2.25
C ARG A 203 -17.23 -6.76 3.21
N LYS A 204 -18.39 -6.57 3.85
CA LYS A 204 -18.71 -5.39 4.68
C LYS A 204 -19.08 -5.73 6.12
N ASP A 205 -19.33 -7.01 6.44
CA ASP A 205 -19.78 -7.47 7.76
C ASP A 205 -18.76 -7.21 8.88
N LEU A 206 -17.47 -7.19 8.55
CA LEU A 206 -16.39 -6.89 9.50
C LEU A 206 -16.15 -5.38 9.67
N PHE A 207 -16.77 -4.53 8.85
CA PHE A 207 -16.54 -3.09 8.84
C PHE A 207 -17.71 -2.36 9.51
N LEU A 208 -17.46 -1.70 10.63
CA LEU A 208 -18.51 -1.15 11.50
C LEU A 208 -19.23 0.07 10.91
N ARG A 209 -18.52 0.91 10.14
CA ARG A 209 -19.06 2.15 9.60
C ARG A 209 -19.92 1.89 8.37
N ASN A 210 -20.92 2.74 8.15
CA ASN A 210 -21.67 2.74 6.91
C ASN A 210 -20.77 3.19 5.74
N VAL A 211 -20.47 2.28 4.81
CA VAL A 211 -19.58 2.53 3.66
C VAL A 211 -20.02 3.71 2.79
N ASP A 212 -21.31 4.02 2.71
CA ASP A 212 -21.80 5.15 1.92
C ASP A 212 -21.50 6.52 2.57
N GLN A 213 -21.11 6.52 3.85
CA GLN A 213 -20.72 7.70 4.62
C GLN A 213 -19.22 7.80 4.89
N VAL A 214 -18.45 6.74 4.60
CA VAL A 214 -17.00 6.74 4.78
C VAL A 214 -16.34 7.48 3.61
N PRO A 215 -15.62 8.58 3.85
CA PRO A 215 -14.88 9.27 2.79
C PRO A 215 -13.83 8.35 2.17
N LEU A 216 -13.72 8.38 0.84
CA LEU A 216 -12.66 7.65 0.11
C LEU A 216 -11.25 8.07 0.55
N THR A 217 -11.11 9.35 0.93
CA THR A 217 -9.86 9.94 1.40
C THR A 217 -9.37 9.33 2.71
N ASP A 218 -10.20 8.60 3.47
CA ASP A 218 -9.77 7.89 4.67
C ASP A 218 -8.75 6.78 4.36
N PHE A 219 -8.76 6.24 3.13
CA PHE A 219 -7.84 5.18 2.67
C PHE A 219 -6.93 5.59 1.52
N PHE A 220 -7.38 6.49 0.64
CA PHE A 220 -6.63 6.92 -0.56
C PHE A 220 -6.03 8.32 -0.43
N GLY A 221 -6.31 9.05 0.65
CA GLY A 221 -5.77 10.38 0.91
C GLY A 221 -4.77 10.39 2.05
N SER A 222 -3.88 11.38 2.07
CA SER A 222 -3.08 11.71 3.26
C SER A 222 -3.77 12.85 4.02
N VAL A 223 -4.94 12.58 4.59
CA VAL A 223 -5.61 13.57 5.45
C VAL A 223 -4.97 13.49 6.84
N ARG A 224 -3.99 14.35 7.10
CA ARG A 224 -3.45 14.52 8.45
C ARG A 224 -4.40 15.40 9.24
N ASN A 225 -5.19 14.79 10.11
CA ASN A 225 -5.97 15.55 11.10
C ASN A 225 -4.99 16.22 12.07
N VAL A 226 -4.90 17.54 12.00
CA VAL A 226 -4.10 18.33 12.95
C VAL A 226 -4.99 18.67 14.13
N GLU A 227 -4.80 17.99 15.24
CA GLU A 227 -5.41 18.39 16.51
C GLU A 227 -4.57 19.49 17.15
N LEU A 228 -5.16 20.69 17.27
CA LEU A 228 -4.53 21.80 17.96
C LEU A 228 -4.62 21.57 19.48
N SER A 229 -3.53 21.07 20.07
CA SER A 229 -3.41 21.02 21.52
C SER A 229 -3.33 22.44 22.10
N ARG A 230 -4.17 22.73 23.09
CA ARG A 230 -4.10 23.99 23.87
C ARG A 230 -2.99 23.95 24.93
N SER A 231 -2.39 22.78 25.15
CA SER A 231 -1.28 22.57 26.07
C SER A 231 0.01 23.01 25.41
N LYS A 232 0.78 23.89 26.06
CA LYS A 232 2.15 24.17 25.64
C LYS A 232 3.01 22.94 25.92
N VAL A 233 3.62 22.38 24.88
CA VAL A 233 4.65 21.34 25.04
C VAL A 233 5.98 22.04 25.27
N THR A 234 6.61 21.78 26.42
CA THR A 234 7.96 22.28 26.70
C THR A 234 8.95 21.41 25.94
N LEU A 235 9.50 21.92 24.84
CA LEU A 235 10.57 21.24 24.13
C LEU A 235 11.88 21.36 24.91
N PRO A 236 12.72 20.30 24.98
CA PRO A 236 14.06 20.43 25.54
C PRO A 236 14.84 21.50 24.77
N PRO A 237 15.68 22.29 25.45
CA PRO A 237 16.50 23.29 24.80
C PRO A 237 17.38 22.59 23.74
N LEU A 238 17.44 23.18 22.55
CA LEU A 238 18.43 22.78 21.56
C LEU A 238 19.82 22.86 22.22
N PRO A 239 20.69 21.85 22.04
CA PRO A 239 22.04 21.93 22.58
C PRO A 239 22.69 23.23 22.09
N SER A 240 23.21 24.02 23.03
CA SER A 240 23.98 25.20 22.69
C SER A 240 25.16 24.76 21.84
N GLU A 241 25.30 25.33 20.64
CA GLU A 241 26.59 25.35 19.98
C GLU A 241 27.53 26.20 20.82
N ASP A 242 28.10 25.62 21.88
CA ASP A 242 29.27 26.19 22.55
C ASP A 242 30.49 25.98 21.66
N VAL A 243 30.51 26.67 20.52
CA VAL A 243 31.73 26.96 19.78
C VAL A 243 32.47 28.00 20.60
N SER A 244 33.19 27.52 21.60
CA SER A 244 34.29 28.26 22.20
C SER A 244 35.33 28.52 21.11
N LEU A 245 35.24 29.70 20.48
CA LEU A 245 36.31 30.27 19.67
C LEU A 245 37.51 30.55 20.58
N THR A 246 38.27 29.50 20.89
CA THR A 246 39.62 29.66 21.41
C THR A 246 40.49 30.10 20.25
N SER A 247 40.84 31.38 20.24
CA SER A 247 41.88 31.92 19.39
C SER A 247 43.22 31.30 19.79
N ASN A 248 43.64 30.25 19.09
CA ASN A 248 45.06 29.95 18.88
C ASN A 248 45.29 28.92 17.76
N GLY A 249 45.95 29.38 16.70
CA GLY A 249 47.00 28.63 16.00
C GLY A 249 46.65 27.34 15.27
N SER A 250 46.40 27.47 13.96
CA SER A 250 46.81 26.54 12.89
C SER A 250 46.64 25.01 13.09
N ALA A 251 45.47 24.46 12.73
CA ALA A 251 45.35 23.15 12.10
C ALA A 251 43.96 23.00 11.44
N ARG A 252 43.92 22.34 10.27
CA ARG A 252 42.74 22.21 9.38
C ARG A 252 41.46 21.78 10.13
N PRO A 253 40.27 22.35 9.82
CA PRO A 253 39.02 21.90 10.41
C PRO A 253 38.68 20.50 9.90
N GLN A 254 38.61 19.52 10.81
CA GLN A 254 37.89 18.28 10.54
C GLN A 254 36.39 18.60 10.49
N PRO A 255 35.61 18.03 9.56
CA PRO A 255 34.18 18.26 9.53
C PRO A 255 33.59 17.80 10.86
N ALA A 256 32.91 18.73 11.55
CA ALA A 256 32.24 18.48 12.81
C ALA A 256 31.38 17.22 12.65
N ARG A 257 31.59 16.25 13.54
CA ARG A 257 30.85 15.00 13.54
C ARG A 257 29.42 15.34 13.94
N VAL A 258 28.55 15.56 12.96
CA VAL A 258 27.13 15.86 13.19
C VAL A 258 26.54 14.64 13.90
N VAL A 259 26.27 14.77 15.20
CA VAL A 259 25.62 13.73 15.99
C VAL A 259 24.12 13.89 15.77
N TRP A 260 23.57 13.02 14.93
CA TRP A 260 22.13 12.94 14.72
C TRP A 260 21.50 12.22 15.90
N HIS A 261 20.61 12.91 16.62
CA HIS A 261 19.82 12.30 17.68
C HIS A 261 18.46 11.88 17.11
N ARG A 262 18.15 10.59 17.24
CA ARG A 262 16.82 10.04 16.92
C ARG A 262 15.86 10.50 18.01
N VAL A 263 14.91 11.35 17.65
CA VAL A 263 13.74 11.66 18.47
C VAL A 263 12.63 10.71 18.05
N ASP A 264 12.22 9.82 18.96
CA ASP A 264 11.10 8.93 18.67
C ASP A 264 9.81 9.75 18.54
N GLN A 265 9.05 9.43 17.49
CA GLN A 265 7.88 10.21 17.07
C GLN A 265 6.69 10.08 18.05
N PHE A 266 6.76 9.14 19.00
CA PHE A 266 5.72 8.88 20.00
C PHE A 266 6.33 8.50 21.36
N PRO A 267 5.68 8.84 22.49
CA PRO A 267 6.12 8.42 23.81
C PRO A 267 6.02 6.90 23.94
N ALA A 268 7.11 6.27 24.39
CA ALA A 268 7.09 4.87 24.74
C ALA A 268 6.16 4.65 25.95
N THR A 269 5.10 3.87 25.77
CA THR A 269 4.33 3.24 26.85
C THR A 269 4.82 1.82 27.08
#